data_AF-A0A1F4BFJ7-F1
#
_entry.id   AF-A0A1F4BFJ7-F1
#
_cell.length_a   1.000
_cell.length_b   1.000
_cell.length_c   1.000
_cell.angle_alpha   90.00
_cell.angle_beta   90.00
_cell.angle_gamma   90.00
#
_symmetry.space_group_name_H-M   'P 1'
#
loop_
_entity.id
_entity.type
_entity.pdbx_description
1 polymer ?
#
loop_
_entity_poly.entity_id
_entity_poly.type
_entity_poly.pdbx_seq_one_letter_code
_entity_poly.pdbx_strand_id
1 'polypeptide(L)'
;MKRIMTFLAAAAAVTLPAGAHAADAKAAEALAKNSGCFACHTVDKKLIGPSYKDIAAKYRNDKGAEANLVKKVKAGGKGVWGDIPMAPNAHVKDADLKTIVQWVLSIK
;
A
#
# COMPACT_ATOMS: atom_id res chain seq x y z
N MET A 1 -63.38 -12.75 18.17
CA MET A 1 -62.84 -12.11 16.97
C MET A 1 -61.38 -11.74 17.24
N LYS A 2 -60.45 -12.48 16.64
CA LYS A 2 -59.04 -12.57 17.04
C LYS A 2 -58.22 -11.77 16.02
N ARG A 3 -57.69 -10.60 16.39
CA ARG A 3 -56.76 -9.83 15.54
C ARG A 3 -55.36 -10.01 16.08
N ILE A 4 -54.65 -10.98 15.50
CA ILE A 4 -53.23 -11.22 15.73
C ILE A 4 -52.50 -10.21 14.85
N MET A 5 -51.90 -9.19 15.46
CA MET A 5 -50.96 -8.27 14.79
C MET A 5 -49.59 -8.93 14.78
N THR A 6 -49.26 -9.56 13.65
CA THR A 6 -47.93 -10.11 13.36
C THR A 6 -47.00 -8.94 13.03
N PHE A 7 -46.07 -8.63 13.94
CA PHE A 7 -44.94 -7.77 13.65
C PHE A 7 -43.91 -8.57 12.84
N LEU A 8 -43.81 -8.31 11.54
CA LEU A 8 -42.64 -8.73 10.76
C LEU A 8 -41.47 -7.78 11.08
N ALA A 9 -40.54 -8.25 11.91
CA ALA A 9 -39.22 -7.65 12.02
C ALA A 9 -38.40 -8.03 10.79
N ALA A 10 -38.26 -7.10 9.84
CA ALA A 10 -37.35 -7.25 8.72
C ALA A 10 -35.91 -7.03 9.22
N ALA A 11 -35.17 -8.13 9.42
CA ALA A 11 -33.74 -8.10 9.66
C ALA A 11 -33.03 -7.75 8.33
N ALA A 12 -32.70 -6.47 8.14
CA ALA A 12 -31.83 -6.04 7.05
C ALA A 12 -30.41 -6.55 7.33
N ALA A 13 -29.99 -7.60 6.62
CA ALA A 13 -28.62 -8.07 6.62
C ALA A 13 -27.72 -7.00 5.97
N VAL A 14 -26.95 -6.29 6.79
CA VAL A 14 -25.90 -5.37 6.34
C VAL A 14 -24.77 -6.22 5.74
N THR A 15 -24.74 -6.32 4.42
CA THR A 15 -23.61 -6.89 3.69
C THR A 15 -22.47 -5.87 3.68
N LEU A 16 -21.46 -6.09 4.52
CA LEU A 16 -20.22 -5.31 4.50
C LEU A 16 -19.42 -5.65 3.23
N PRO A 17 -19.00 -4.67 2.41
CA PRO A 17 -18.21 -4.93 1.21
C PRO A 17 -16.75 -5.20 1.61
N ALA A 18 -16.41 -6.46 1.85
CA ALA A 18 -15.03 -6.88 2.11
C ALA A 18 -14.11 -6.88 0.85
N GLY A 19 -14.63 -6.50 -0.32
CA GLY A 19 -13.95 -6.64 -1.62
C GLY A 19 -13.15 -5.43 -2.12
N ALA A 20 -13.39 -4.22 -1.61
CA ALA A 20 -12.78 -3.00 -2.17
C ALA A 20 -11.25 -2.95 -1.92
N HIS A 21 -10.81 -3.21 -0.69
CA HIS A 21 -9.39 -3.07 -0.32
C HIS A 21 -8.44 -4.08 -0.99
N ALA A 22 -8.92 -5.29 -1.31
CA ALA A 22 -8.08 -6.32 -1.93
C ALA A 22 -7.84 -6.05 -3.43
N ALA A 23 -8.85 -5.51 -4.13
CA ALA A 23 -8.71 -5.10 -5.53
C ALA A 23 -7.72 -3.94 -5.67
N ASP A 24 -7.79 -2.97 -4.76
CA ASP A 24 -6.88 -1.82 -4.72
C ASP A 24 -5.42 -2.25 -4.45
N ALA A 25 -5.21 -3.19 -3.53
CA ALA A 25 -3.86 -3.69 -3.23
C ALA A 25 -3.21 -4.41 -4.41
N LYS A 26 -3.97 -5.26 -5.13
CA LYS A 26 -3.46 -5.97 -6.31
C LYS A 26 -3.14 -5.00 -7.46
N ALA A 27 -3.95 -3.96 -7.64
CA ALA A 27 -3.70 -2.93 -8.65
C ALA A 27 -2.43 -2.12 -8.32
N ALA A 28 -2.23 -1.74 -7.06
CA ALA A 28 -1.03 -1.03 -6.62
C ALA A 28 0.25 -1.89 -6.74
N GLU A 29 0.16 -3.18 -6.43
CA GLU A 29 1.26 -4.12 -6.65
C GLU A 29 1.63 -4.23 -8.14
N ALA A 30 0.62 -4.38 -9.02
CA ALA A 30 0.84 -4.42 -10.46
C ALA A 30 1.45 -3.11 -10.97
N LEU A 31 1.01 -1.97 -10.45
CA LEU A 31 1.58 -0.66 -10.75
C LEU A 31 3.06 -0.57 -10.33
N ALA A 32 3.40 -1.02 -9.13
CA ALA A 32 4.78 -1.09 -8.65
C ALA A 32 5.64 -2.01 -9.53
N LYS A 33 5.10 -3.15 -9.96
CA LYS A 33 5.78 -4.07 -10.87
C LYS A 33 6.04 -3.42 -12.24
N ASN A 34 5.03 -2.81 -12.83
CA ASN A 34 5.13 -2.14 -14.14
C ASN A 34 6.03 -0.90 -14.09
N SER A 35 6.16 -0.27 -12.92
CA SER A 35 7.08 0.85 -12.66
C SER A 35 8.51 0.39 -12.32
N GLY A 36 8.81 -0.90 -12.42
CA GLY A 36 10.16 -1.45 -12.23
C GLY A 36 10.62 -1.59 -10.77
N CYS A 37 9.77 -1.34 -9.79
CA CYS A 37 10.15 -1.37 -8.37
C CYS A 37 10.65 -2.75 -7.92
N PHE A 38 10.12 -3.81 -8.55
CA PHE A 38 10.48 -5.21 -8.26
C PHE A 38 11.85 -5.65 -8.79
N ALA A 39 12.55 -4.80 -9.56
CA ALA A 39 13.93 -5.08 -9.94
C ALA A 39 14.89 -5.02 -8.73
N CYS A 40 14.52 -4.27 -7.69
CA CYS A 40 15.38 -4.03 -6.52
C CYS A 40 14.72 -4.39 -5.18
N HIS A 41 13.38 -4.42 -5.13
CA HIS A 41 12.61 -4.70 -3.93
C HIS A 41 11.78 -5.97 -4.11
N THR A 42 11.54 -6.67 -3.00
CA THR A 42 10.52 -7.73 -2.95
C THR A 42 9.62 -7.49 -1.74
N VAL A 43 8.51 -8.22 -1.66
CA VAL A 43 7.53 -8.03 -0.60
C VAL A 43 8.11 -8.39 0.77
N ASP A 44 8.74 -9.56 0.89
CA ASP A 44 9.07 -10.19 2.17
C ASP A 44 10.56 -10.40 2.41
N LYS A 45 11.42 -10.21 1.39
CA LYS A 45 12.85 -10.44 1.48
C LYS A 45 13.66 -9.26 0.96
N LYS A 46 14.80 -9.02 1.58
CA LYS A 46 15.79 -8.09 1.04
C LYS A 46 16.32 -8.64 -0.29
N LEU A 47 16.42 -7.78 -1.30
CA LEU A 47 17.07 -8.10 -2.59
C LEU A 47 18.27 -7.17 -2.78
N ILE A 48 18.05 -6.00 -3.39
CA ILE A 48 19.02 -4.90 -3.44
C ILE A 48 18.62 -3.87 -2.40
N GLY A 49 17.37 -3.43 -2.47
CA GLY A 49 16.71 -2.63 -1.44
C GLY A 49 16.13 -3.48 -0.31
N PRO A 50 15.66 -2.84 0.76
CA PRO A 50 14.89 -3.51 1.83
C PRO A 50 13.61 -4.16 1.29
N SER A 51 13.07 -5.13 2.02
CA SER A 51 11.75 -5.65 1.70
C SER A 51 10.67 -4.59 1.91
N TYR A 52 9.54 -4.69 1.22
CA TYR A 52 8.41 -3.79 1.48
C TYR A 52 7.86 -3.96 2.90
N LYS A 53 7.91 -5.17 3.47
CA LYS A 53 7.61 -5.42 4.89
C LYS A 53 8.52 -4.64 5.83
N ASP A 54 9.83 -4.61 5.57
CA ASP A 54 10.77 -3.85 6.40
C ASP A 54 10.48 -2.35 6.31
N ILE A 55 10.18 -1.84 5.11
CA ILE A 55 9.79 -0.44 4.91
C ILE A 55 8.54 -0.13 5.74
N ALA A 56 7.48 -0.93 5.59
CA ALA A 56 6.24 -0.74 6.34
C ALA A 56 6.48 -0.77 7.86
N ALA A 57 7.24 -1.76 8.35
CA ALA A 57 7.55 -1.91 9.76
C ALA A 57 8.35 -0.72 10.33
N LYS A 58 9.32 -0.19 9.58
CA LYS A 58 10.12 0.98 9.98
C LYS A 58 9.27 2.24 10.09
N TYR A 59 8.33 2.47 9.17
CA TYR A 59 7.57 3.71 9.06
C TYR A 59 6.14 3.66 9.62
N ARG A 60 5.70 2.53 10.19
CA ARG A 60 4.32 2.30 10.67
C ARG A 60 3.69 3.39 11.54
N ASN A 61 4.51 4.15 12.29
CA ASN A 61 4.04 5.19 13.21
C ASN A 61 4.41 6.61 12.76
N ASP A 62 4.98 6.77 11.57
CA ASP A 62 5.39 8.06 11.02
C ASP A 62 4.28 8.64 10.14
N LYS A 63 3.61 9.68 10.63
CA LYS A 63 2.53 10.38 9.91
C LYS A 63 3.02 11.11 8.66
N GLY A 64 4.31 11.41 8.56
CA GLY A 64 4.94 12.05 7.40
C GLY A 64 5.54 11.05 6.41
N ALA A 65 5.49 9.75 6.69
CA ALA A 65 6.18 8.71 5.93
C ALA A 65 5.82 8.75 4.45
N GLU A 66 4.52 8.82 4.11
CA GLU A 66 4.06 8.80 2.73
C GLU A 66 4.69 9.93 1.91
N ALA A 67 4.54 11.19 2.36
CA ALA A 67 5.06 12.35 1.64
C ALA A 67 6.60 12.32 1.53
N ASN A 68 7.29 11.87 2.59
CA ASN A 68 8.74 11.77 2.60
C ASN A 68 9.24 10.65 1.66
N LEU A 69 8.57 9.50 1.66
CA LEU A 69 8.92 8.36 0.81
C LEU A 69 8.63 8.66 -0.66
N VAL A 70 7.53 9.35 -1.01
CA VAL A 70 7.27 9.77 -2.40
C VAL A 70 8.41 10.65 -2.91
N LYS A 71 8.83 11.67 -2.14
CA LYS A 71 9.98 12.52 -2.48
C LYS A 71 11.26 11.70 -2.61
N LYS A 72 11.49 10.77 -1.68
CA LYS A 72 12.67 9.90 -1.65
C LYS A 72 12.74 8.99 -2.87
N VAL A 73 11.62 8.39 -3.28
CA VAL A 73 11.55 7.50 -4.44
C VAL A 73 11.74 8.28 -5.74
N LYS A 74 11.15 9.48 -5.84
CA LYS A 74 11.32 10.35 -7.00
C LYS A 74 12.77 10.80 -7.19
N ALA A 75 13.41 11.28 -6.12
CA ALA A 75 14.76 11.85 -6.17
C ALA A 75 15.88 10.81 -6.00
N GLY A 76 15.57 9.62 -5.48
CA GLY A 76 16.55 8.60 -5.14
C GLY A 76 17.39 8.93 -3.89
N GLY A 77 18.51 8.22 -3.75
CA GLY A 77 19.58 8.49 -2.79
C GLY A 77 19.90 7.31 -1.85
N LYS A 78 20.72 7.57 -0.83
CA LYS A 78 21.39 6.54 0.00
C LYS A 78 21.29 6.80 1.50
N GLY A 79 21.81 5.89 2.33
CA GLY A 79 22.08 6.09 3.76
C GLY A 79 21.03 5.56 4.74
N VAL A 80 19.76 5.49 4.34
CA VAL A 80 18.67 5.02 5.25
C VAL A 80 18.74 3.51 5.50
N TRP A 81 19.17 2.75 4.49
CA TRP A 81 19.16 1.28 4.47
C TRP A 81 20.53 0.68 4.17
N GLY A 82 21.59 1.52 4.19
CA GLY A 82 22.95 1.17 3.82
C GLY A 82 23.51 2.07 2.71
N ASP A 83 24.66 1.65 2.17
CA ASP A 83 25.46 2.46 1.25
C ASP A 83 25.02 2.39 -0.20
N ILE A 84 24.24 1.37 -0.58
CA ILE A 84 23.71 1.21 -1.94
C ILE A 84 22.66 2.30 -2.20
N PRO A 85 22.87 3.21 -3.18
CA PRO A 85 21.90 4.22 -3.52
C PRO A 85 20.72 3.63 -4.30
N MET A 86 19.50 4.08 -3.97
CA MET A 86 18.35 3.92 -4.87
C MET A 86 18.43 4.98 -5.97
N ALA A 87 18.37 4.57 -7.24
CA ALA A 87 18.36 5.50 -8.36
C ALA A 87 17.09 6.38 -8.37
N PRO A 88 17.13 7.60 -8.92
CA PRO A 88 15.93 8.44 -9.06
C PRO A 88 14.87 7.79 -9.97
N ASN A 89 13.62 7.73 -9.50
CA ASN A 89 12.49 7.21 -10.29
C ASN A 89 11.69 8.36 -10.92
N ALA A 90 12.38 9.32 -11.54
CA ALA A 90 11.77 10.54 -12.08
C ALA A 90 10.74 10.27 -13.20
N HIS A 91 10.86 9.12 -13.87
CA HIS A 91 9.99 8.65 -14.94
C HIS A 91 8.60 8.19 -14.45
N VAL A 92 8.45 7.88 -13.16
CA VAL A 92 7.16 7.50 -12.57
C VAL A 92 6.39 8.75 -12.17
N LYS A 93 5.09 8.81 -12.49
CA LYS A 93 4.23 9.95 -12.15
C LYS A 93 4.05 10.05 -10.64
N ASP A 94 3.86 11.25 -10.13
CA ASP A 94 3.76 11.50 -8.68
C ASP A 94 2.52 10.83 -8.07
N ALA A 95 1.41 10.77 -8.83
CA ALA A 95 0.21 10.06 -8.42
C ALA A 95 0.47 8.55 -8.27
N ASP A 96 1.17 7.94 -9.24
CA ASP A 96 1.50 6.51 -9.21
C ASP A 96 2.45 6.20 -8.05
N LEU A 97 3.46 7.06 -7.81
CA LEU A 97 4.35 6.93 -6.65
C LEU A 97 3.59 6.99 -5.33
N LYS A 98 2.61 7.90 -5.21
CA LYS A 98 1.78 7.99 -4.01
C LYS A 98 1.00 6.69 -3.79
N THR A 99 0.35 6.16 -4.82
CA THR A 99 -0.36 4.87 -4.75
C THR A 99 0.55 3.72 -4.35
N ILE A 100 1.73 3.62 -4.95
CA ILE A 100 2.71 2.57 -4.62
C ILE A 100 3.18 2.71 -3.17
N VAL A 101 3.55 3.91 -2.72
CA VAL A 101 4.04 4.14 -1.36
C VAL A 101 2.96 3.85 -0.32
N GLN A 102 1.72 4.26 -0.57
CA GLN A 102 0.58 3.94 0.29
C GLN A 102 0.37 2.43 0.42
N TRP A 103 0.43 1.72 -0.70
CA TRP A 103 0.36 0.26 -0.70
C TRP A 103 1.51 -0.36 0.10
N VAL A 104 2.75 0.06 -0.14
CA VAL A 104 3.92 -0.44 0.61
C VAL A 104 3.75 -0.22 2.11
N LEU A 105 3.31 0.97 2.55
CA LEU A 105 3.09 1.28 3.96
C LEU A 105 1.92 0.49 4.59
N SER A 106 1.03 -0.07 3.79
CA SER A 106 -0.08 -0.91 4.26
C SER A 106 0.30 -2.38 4.49
N ILE A 107 1.47 -2.81 4.00
CA ILE A 107 1.94 -4.18 4.10
C ILE A 107 2.30 -4.53 5.56
N LYS A 108 1.96 -5.76 5.98
CA LYS A 108 2.23 -6.31 7.32
C LYS A 108 3.32 -7.37 7.31
#